data_AF-A0A1I0HKH3-F1
#
_entry.id   AF-A0A1I0HKH3-F1
#
_cell.length_a   1.000
_cell.length_b   1.000
_cell.length_c   1.000
_cell.angle_alpha   90.00
_cell.angle_beta   90.00
_cell.angle_gamma   90.00
#
_symmetry.space_group_name_H-M   'P 1'
#
loop_
_entity.id
_entity.type
_entity.pdbx_description
1 polymer ?
#
loop_
_entity_poly.entity_id
_entity_poly.type
_entity_poly.pdbx_seq_one_letter_code
_entity_poly.pdbx_strand_id
1 'polypeptide(L)'
;MDEQIKKFIAYPMAIKVLKDDLEKFEDFRLRNVYLDMLESIIERMQKDFYRLKGKMHNVRKNEDGTYNINGQVHQFTAEELKEMTEELMSEYLHGDKAKPFERKERVWKKD
;
A
#
# COMPACT_ATOMS: atom_id res chain seq x y z
N MET A 1 -3.48 5.16 -19.57
CA MET A 1 -4.22 5.33 -18.30
C MET A 1 -3.42 6.26 -17.41
N ASP A 2 -4.09 7.21 -16.74
CA ASP A 2 -3.42 8.19 -15.87
C ASP A 2 -2.72 7.49 -14.69
N GLU A 3 -1.47 7.85 -14.44
CA GLU A 3 -0.63 7.27 -13.40
C GLU A 3 -1.24 7.43 -11.99
N GLN A 4 -1.91 8.55 -11.73
CA GLN A 4 -2.59 8.77 -10.46
C GLN A 4 -3.79 7.83 -10.28
N ILE A 5 -4.44 7.40 -11.36
CA ILE A 5 -5.55 6.44 -11.29
C ILE A 5 -5.01 5.05 -10.95
N LYS A 6 -3.91 4.62 -11.59
CA LYS A 6 -3.23 3.36 -11.24
C LYS A 6 -2.87 3.34 -9.76
N LYS A 7 -2.22 4.40 -9.27
CA LYS A 7 -1.86 4.53 -7.85
C LYS A 7 -3.09 4.52 -6.95
N PHE A 8 -4.18 5.20 -7.32
CA PHE A 8 -5.43 5.19 -6.55
C PHE A 8 -6.01 3.78 -6.38
N ILE A 9 -5.95 2.98 -7.44
CA ILE A 9 -6.36 1.57 -7.42
C ILE A 9 -5.41 0.73 -6.57
N ALA A 10 -4.10 0.93 -6.72
CA ALA A 10 -3.06 0.13 -6.08
C ALA A 10 -2.90 0.38 -4.56
N TYR A 11 -3.06 1.62 -4.08
CA TYR A 11 -2.89 1.97 -2.67
C TYR A 11 -3.63 1.05 -1.68
N PRO A 12 -4.96 0.84 -1.79
CA PRO A 12 -5.67 -0.02 -0.84
C PRO A 12 -5.18 -1.47 -0.87
N MET A 13 -4.72 -1.97 -2.02
CA MET A 13 -4.17 -3.33 -2.14
C MET A 13 -2.80 -3.41 -1.49
N ALA A 14 -1.90 -2.47 -1.78
CA ALA A 14 -0.57 -2.41 -1.18
C ALA A 14 -0.64 -2.26 0.35
N ILE A 15 -1.51 -1.39 0.85
CA ILE A 15 -1.72 -1.22 2.31
C ILE A 15 -2.22 -2.52 2.93
N LYS A 16 -3.10 -3.26 2.25
CA LYS A 16 -3.58 -4.55 2.74
C LYS A 16 -2.44 -5.57 2.81
N VAL A 17 -1.65 -5.73 1.75
CA VAL A 17 -0.51 -6.64 1.71
C VAL A 17 0.48 -6.35 2.84
N LEU A 18 0.84 -5.08 3.04
CA LEU A 18 1.78 -4.70 4.10
C LEU A 18 1.22 -4.94 5.51
N LYS A 19 -0.10 -4.83 5.71
CA LYS A 19 -0.75 -5.20 6.98
C LYS A 19 -0.73 -6.71 7.20
N ASP A 20 -1.04 -7.48 6.17
CA ASP A 20 -0.98 -8.95 6.24
C ASP A 20 0.46 -9.42 6.52
N ASP A 21 1.47 -8.72 5.99
CA ASP A 21 2.87 -8.95 6.33
C ASP A 21 3.16 -8.58 7.79
N LEU A 22 2.71 -7.41 8.26
CA LEU A 22 2.90 -6.97 9.65
C LEU A 22 2.46 -8.04 10.65
N GLU A 23 1.27 -8.64 10.42
CA GLU A 23 0.73 -9.72 11.26
C GLU A 23 1.60 -10.97 11.24
N LYS A 24 2.13 -11.37 10.08
CA LYS A 24 3.00 -12.55 9.94
C LYS A 24 4.38 -12.38 10.59
N PHE A 25 4.88 -11.15 10.66
CA PHE A 25 6.22 -10.88 11.20
C PHE A 25 6.24 -10.67 12.72
N GLU A 26 5.11 -10.73 13.41
CA GLU A 26 5.05 -10.64 14.88
C GLU A 26 5.86 -11.74 15.59
N ASP A 27 6.10 -12.88 14.94
CA ASP A 27 6.81 -14.03 15.51
C ASP A 27 8.33 -14.05 15.22
N PHE A 28 8.87 -13.06 14.50
CA PHE A 28 10.28 -13.07 14.06
C PHE A 28 11.25 -12.42 15.06
N ARG A 29 12.52 -12.89 15.09
CA ARG A 29 13.57 -12.37 16.00
C ARG A 29 13.93 -10.90 15.78
N LEU A 30 13.75 -10.39 14.55
CA LEU A 30 13.96 -8.97 14.20
C LEU A 30 12.63 -8.19 14.09
N ARG A 31 11.53 -8.72 14.64
CA ARG A 31 10.19 -8.16 14.47
C ARG A 31 10.15 -6.67 14.76
N ASN A 32 10.72 -6.19 15.87
CA ASN A 32 10.54 -4.80 16.27
C ASN A 32 11.08 -3.84 15.20
N VAL A 33 12.20 -4.24 14.57
CA VAL A 33 12.84 -3.45 13.52
C VAL A 33 12.01 -3.39 12.24
N TYR A 34 11.45 -4.52 11.85
CA TYR A 34 10.68 -4.67 10.64
C TYR A 34 9.25 -4.12 10.80
N LEU A 35 8.63 -4.33 11.96
CA LEU A 35 7.34 -3.78 12.34
C LEU A 35 7.35 -2.25 12.32
N ASP A 36 8.39 -1.62 12.90
CA ASP A 36 8.54 -0.15 12.85
C ASP A 36 8.64 0.38 11.41
N MET A 37 9.36 -0.34 10.55
CA MET A 37 9.50 0.01 9.13
C MET A 37 8.14 -0.09 8.41
N LEU A 38 7.48 -1.24 8.54
CA LEU A 38 6.20 -1.51 7.89
C LEU A 38 5.11 -0.54 8.35
N GLU A 39 4.99 -0.30 9.66
CA GLU A 39 4.03 0.67 10.20
C GLU A 39 4.29 2.07 9.64
N SER A 40 5.56 2.51 9.60
CA SER A 40 5.91 3.81 9.02
C SER A 40 5.54 3.91 7.54
N ILE A 41 5.77 2.84 6.76
CA ILE A 41 5.38 2.79 5.34
C ILE A 41 3.85 2.85 5.22
N ILE A 42 3.12 2.03 5.97
CA ILE A 42 1.65 1.98 5.94
C ILE A 42 1.07 3.36 6.26
N GLU A 43 1.57 4.04 7.29
CA GLU A 43 1.12 5.38 7.66
C GLU A 43 1.35 6.40 6.53
N ARG A 44 2.52 6.35 5.86
CA ARG A 44 2.83 7.23 4.72
C ARG A 44 1.92 6.93 3.54
N MET A 45 1.74 5.66 3.19
CA MET A 45 0.85 5.24 2.10
C MET A 45 -0.60 5.66 2.35
N GLN A 46 -1.09 5.53 3.59
CA GLN A 46 -2.43 5.99 3.96
C GLN A 46 -2.59 7.50 3.77
N LYS A 47 -1.63 8.31 4.24
CA LYS A 47 -1.66 9.78 4.07
C LYS A 47 -1.69 10.17 2.58
N ASP A 48 -0.84 9.55 1.77
CA ASP A 48 -0.80 9.81 0.33
C ASP A 48 -2.07 9.34 -0.38
N PHE A 49 -2.62 8.18 0.02
CA PHE A 49 -3.89 7.69 -0.49
C PHE A 49 -5.03 8.64 -0.17
N TYR A 50 -5.15 9.14 1.06
CA TYR A 50 -6.21 10.09 1.42
C TYR A 50 -6.10 11.40 0.64
N ARG A 51 -4.88 11.91 0.44
CA ARG A 51 -4.62 13.09 -0.39
C ARG A 51 -5.03 12.86 -1.85
N LEU A 52 -4.78 11.66 -2.38
CA LEU A 52 -5.15 11.28 -3.74
C LEU A 52 -6.66 11.05 -3.88
N LYS A 53 -7.29 10.41 -2.89
CA LYS A 53 -8.73 10.13 -2.85
C LYS A 53 -9.56 11.39 -2.96
N GLY A 54 -9.14 12.50 -2.36
CA GLY A 54 -9.80 13.79 -2.51
C GLY A 54 -9.83 14.33 -3.95
N LYS A 55 -8.92 13.86 -4.81
CA LYS A 55 -8.85 14.25 -6.23
C LYS A 55 -9.62 13.30 -7.15
N MET A 56 -9.75 12.02 -6.75
CA MET A 56 -10.28 10.93 -7.57
C MET A 56 -11.79 10.67 -7.37
N HIS A 57 -12.60 11.71 -7.45
CA HIS A 57 -14.07 11.63 -7.30
C HIS A 57 -14.77 10.86 -8.44
N ASN A 58 -14.08 10.74 -9.57
CA ASN A 58 -14.46 10.10 -10.83
C ASN A 58 -14.04 8.63 -10.95
N VAL A 59 -13.37 8.06 -9.93
CA VAL A 59 -12.93 6.66 -9.92
C VAL A 59 -13.69 5.89 -8.85
N ARG A 60 -14.40 4.83 -9.24
CA ARG A 60 -15.17 3.97 -8.33
C ARG A 60 -14.88 2.50 -8.60
N LYS A 61 -14.67 1.73 -7.54
CA LYS A 61 -14.55 0.27 -7.60
C LYS A 61 -15.93 -0.37 -7.67
N ASN A 62 -16.11 -1.33 -8.56
CA ASN A 62 -17.27 -2.21 -8.62
C ASN A 62 -16.96 -3.57 -7.96
N GLU A 63 -17.97 -4.42 -7.79
CA GLU A 63 -17.85 -5.70 -7.06
C GLU A 63 -16.93 -6.72 -7.78
N ASP A 64 -16.89 -6.72 -9.11
CA ASP A 64 -16.18 -7.72 -9.91
C ASP A 64 -14.73 -7.36 -10.30
N GLY A 65 -14.07 -6.50 -9.51
CA GLY A 65 -12.72 -6.02 -9.85
C GLY A 65 -12.68 -5.07 -11.05
N THR A 66 -13.84 -4.62 -11.53
CA THR A 66 -13.95 -3.54 -12.52
C THR A 66 -13.97 -2.17 -11.82
N TYR A 67 -13.53 -1.15 -12.54
CA TYR A 67 -13.51 0.23 -12.06
C TYR A 67 -14.26 1.12 -13.05
N ASN A 68 -15.17 1.95 -12.55
CA ASN A 68 -15.69 3.07 -13.32
C ASN A 68 -14.71 4.23 -13.21
N ILE A 69 -14.14 4.64 -14.33
CA ILE A 69 -13.21 5.75 -14.47
C ILE A 69 -13.82 6.71 -15.48
N ASN A 70 -14.18 7.92 -15.04
CA ASN A 70 -14.78 8.95 -15.93
C ASN A 70 -16.04 8.45 -16.68
N GLY A 71 -16.85 7.59 -16.06
CA GLY A 71 -18.04 7.03 -16.69
C GLY A 71 -17.77 5.81 -17.58
N GLN A 72 -16.50 5.44 -17.78
CA GLN A 72 -16.11 4.25 -18.54
C GLN A 72 -15.76 3.10 -17.60
N VAL A 73 -16.27 1.91 -17.89
CA VAL A 73 -15.94 0.71 -17.13
C VAL A 73 -14.64 0.12 -17.67
N HIS A 74 -13.67 -0.03 -16.78
CA HIS A 74 -12.40 -0.69 -17.05
C HIS A 74 -12.32 -1.98 -16.24
N GLN A 75 -12.05 -3.08 -16.91
CA GLN A 75 -11.74 -4.35 -16.27
C GLN A 75 -10.22 -4.49 -16.16
N PHE A 76 -9.76 -4.90 -14.98
CA PHE A 76 -8.36 -5.23 -14.74
C PHE A 76 -8.25 -6.72 -14.48
N THR A 77 -7.22 -7.32 -15.04
CA THR A 77 -6.80 -8.67 -14.70
C THR A 77 -6.12 -8.70 -13.34
N ALA A 78 -6.04 -9.88 -12.74
CA ALA A 78 -5.31 -10.07 -11.50
C ALA A 78 -3.83 -9.69 -11.64
N GLU A 79 -3.20 -9.98 -12.78
CA GLU A 79 -1.79 -9.66 -13.01
C GLU A 79 -1.57 -8.14 -13.12
N GLU A 80 -2.43 -7.42 -13.83
CA GLU A 80 -2.34 -5.95 -13.89
C GLU A 80 -2.50 -5.31 -12.51
N LEU A 81 -3.44 -5.80 -11.70
CA LEU A 81 -3.63 -5.31 -10.33
C LEU A 81 -2.40 -5.61 -9.46
N LYS A 82 -1.79 -6.78 -9.63
CA LYS A 82 -0.58 -7.19 -8.93
C LYS A 82 0.62 -6.34 -9.33
N GLU A 83 0.87 -6.17 -10.63
CA GLU A 83 1.96 -5.34 -11.15
C GLU A 83 1.86 -3.90 -10.62
N MET A 84 0.69 -3.26 -10.73
CA MET A 84 0.49 -1.90 -10.19
C MET A 84 0.71 -1.83 -8.67
N THR A 85 0.38 -2.90 -7.94
CA THR A 85 0.57 -2.98 -6.49
C THR A 85 2.06 -3.13 -6.16
N GLU A 86 2.77 -4.01 -6.86
CA GLU A 86 4.22 -4.23 -6.68
C GLU A 86 5.03 -2.99 -7.02
N GLU A 87 4.72 -2.34 -8.15
CA GLU A 87 5.35 -1.07 -8.54
C GLU A 87 5.18 -0.01 -7.45
N LEU A 88 3.95 0.17 -6.96
CA LEU A 88 3.67 1.14 -5.90
C LEU A 88 4.39 0.79 -4.61
N MET A 89 4.41 -0.48 -4.19
CA MET A 89 5.13 -0.90 -2.98
C MET A 89 6.63 -0.65 -3.11
N SER A 90 7.20 -0.92 -4.28
CA SER A 90 8.62 -0.69 -4.58
C SER A 90 9.02 0.77 -4.39
N GLU A 91 8.17 1.74 -4.79
CA GLU A 91 8.41 3.17 -4.54
C GLU A 91 8.65 3.49 -3.05
N TYR A 92 7.89 2.85 -2.15
CA TYR A 92 7.97 3.11 -0.71
C TYR A 92 9.04 2.30 0.02
N LEU A 93 9.38 1.13 -0.51
CA LEU A 93 10.39 0.22 0.07
C LEU A 93 11.80 0.61 -0.36
N HIS A 94 12.00 0.89 -1.64
CA HIS A 94 13.32 1.05 -2.25
C HIS A 94 13.44 2.24 -3.20
N GLY A 95 12.33 2.87 -3.57
CA GLY A 95 12.29 3.97 -4.53
C GLY A 95 12.36 5.36 -3.92
N ASP A 96 11.81 6.33 -4.66
CA ASP A 96 11.82 7.76 -4.36
C ASP A 96 11.04 8.15 -3.10
N LYS A 97 10.09 7.31 -2.68
CA LYS A 97 9.30 7.50 -1.46
C LYS A 97 9.86 6.73 -0.26
N ALA A 98 10.94 5.98 -0.43
CA ALA A 98 11.65 5.38 0.68
C ALA A 98 12.18 6.49 1.60
N LYS A 99 11.84 6.38 2.90
CA LYS A 99 12.27 7.34 3.92
C LYS A 99 12.72 6.60 5.17
N PRO A 100 13.71 7.16 5.89
CA PRO A 100 14.03 6.71 7.24
C PRO A 100 12.78 6.66 8.11
N PHE A 101 12.81 5.78 9.10
CA PHE A 101 11.73 5.61 10.07
C PHE A 101 12.34 5.59 11.48
N GLU A 102 11.55 6.05 12.44
CA GLU A 102 11.95 6.07 13.84
C GLU A 102 11.73 4.68 14.47
N ARG A 103 12.66 4.29 15.32
CA ARG A 103 12.51 3.08 16.15
C ARG A 103 11.52 3.40 17.27
N LYS A 104 10.49 2.57 17.43
CA LYS A 104 9.61 2.66 18.59
C LYS A 104 10.23 1.86 19.73
N GLU A 105 10.08 2.35 20.96
CA GLU A 105 10.45 1.57 22.15
C GLU A 105 9.52 0.37 22.28
N ARG A 106 9.99 -0.79 21.81
CA ARG A 106 9.25 -2.05 21.88
C ARG A 106 9.94 -3.00 22.84
N VAL A 107 9.15 -3.68 23.67
CA VAL A 107 9.65 -4.74 24.54
C VAL A 107 10.08 -5.92 23.66
N TRP A 108 11.37 -6.26 23.71
CA TRP A 108 11.87 -7.50 23.13
C TRP A 108 11.30 -8.67 23.95
N LYS A 109 10.57 -9.57 23.29
CA LYS A 109 10.12 -10.82 23.91
C LYS A 109 11.40 -11.64 23.94
N LYS A 110 11.85 -12.00 25.14
CA LYS A 110 12.88 -13.02 25.29
C LYS A 110 12.28 -14.32 24.75
N ASP A 111 13.04 -14.99 23.90
CA ASP A 111 12.78 -16.38 23.51
C ASP A 111 12.75 -17.28 24.75
#